data_AF-A0A929BCL1-F1
#
_entry.id   AF-A0A929BCL1-F1
#
_cell.length_a   1.000
_cell.length_b   1.000
_cell.length_c   1.000
_cell.angle_alpha   90.00
_cell.angle_beta   90.00
_cell.angle_gamma   90.00
#
_symmetry.space_group_name_H-M   'P 1'
#
loop_
_entity.id
_entity.type
_entity.pdbx_description
1 polymer ?
#
loop_
_entity_poly.entity_id
_entity_poly.type
_entity_poly.pdbx_seq_one_letter_code
_entity_poly.pdbx_strand_id
1 'polypeptide(L)'
;MRGIDYYRLLGVSREAGTAEIKSAYRSLARTMHPDVGGTARTFRLLREAYETLNDPVRRAAYDRENAAPPRSSAPQRKRRRQFGDDPDFVVRLPRLGPDDIAWWDAVDPSARVRYLPLTGPERRTVLALVTGWSGLLGAGLTVQLGTLLLGIWLSVLITSGAAVVVVLRRHLLAGRAERTFVAEFDRRRVFGLPGVHDERSRQLTADLCARYLTRLPGLRVFHGLSRPDAPDEEIHHAVLCGRRLVLVESKSWLPGHYTTDERGELWRNGHPFRGGITRLPDGIAAFGELLPDVEVCGVVLIYPSRSGAVTTGRQSGPVFPMEPAQFVRDVGTWFAQDPASVDREAFTAVLERLAAA
;
A
#
# COMPACT_ATOMS: atom_id res chain seq x y z
N MET A 1 15.97 -0.24 31.64
CA MET A 1 14.93 0.08 30.63
C MET A 1 15.65 0.59 29.40
N ARG A 2 15.97 -0.29 28.44
CA ARG A 2 16.62 0.08 27.17
C ARG A 2 15.55 0.07 26.08
N GLY A 3 15.46 1.13 25.29
CA GLY A 3 14.72 1.06 24.02
C GLY A 3 14.12 2.34 23.47
N ILE A 4 14.05 3.45 24.23
CA ILE A 4 13.41 4.68 23.73
C ILE A 4 14.45 5.81 23.64
N ASP A 5 14.71 6.25 22.41
CA ASP A 5 15.54 7.40 22.11
C ASP A 5 14.74 8.69 22.33
N TYR A 6 15.13 9.50 23.31
CA TYR A 6 14.44 10.74 23.67
C TYR A 6 14.49 11.79 22.57
N TYR A 7 15.53 11.78 21.73
CA TYR A 7 15.62 12.68 20.57
C TYR A 7 14.58 12.31 19.51
N ARG A 8 14.43 11.01 19.25
CA ARG A 8 13.38 10.49 18.36
C ARG A 8 11.99 10.72 18.91
N LEU A 9 11.79 10.55 20.22
CA LEU A 9 10.51 10.79 20.87
C LEU A 9 10.06 12.25 20.74
N LEU A 10 11.00 13.19 20.79
CA LEU A 10 10.74 14.61 20.55
C LEU A 10 10.77 15.01 19.07
N GLY A 11 11.18 14.12 18.16
CA GLY A 11 11.29 14.41 16.73
C GLY A 11 12.38 15.44 16.39
N VAL A 12 13.45 15.52 17.18
CA VAL A 12 14.53 16.51 17.03
C VAL A 12 15.89 15.84 16.82
N SER A 13 16.84 16.54 16.18
CA SER A 13 18.19 16.02 15.99
C SER A 13 18.98 15.94 17.31
N ARG A 14 20.03 15.13 17.36
CA ARG A 14 20.94 15.05 18.52
C ARG A 14 21.74 16.34 18.72
N GLU A 15 21.90 17.11 17.65
CA GLU A 15 22.53 18.43 17.62
C GLU A 15 21.52 19.57 17.91
N ALA A 16 20.24 19.25 18.14
CA ALA A 16 19.20 20.25 18.35
C ALA A 16 19.49 21.15 19.56
N GLY A 17 19.26 22.45 19.38
CA GLY A 17 19.39 23.44 20.44
C GLY A 17 18.26 23.34 21.48
N THR A 18 18.46 23.93 22.66
CA THR A 18 17.45 23.95 23.73
C THR A 18 16.14 24.62 23.29
N ALA A 19 16.22 25.65 22.44
CA ALA A 19 15.05 26.31 21.88
C ALA A 19 14.20 25.39 20.99
N GLU A 20 14.86 24.54 20.20
CA GLU A 20 14.22 23.57 19.30
C GLU A 20 13.56 22.43 20.10
N ILE A 21 14.28 21.88 21.09
CA ILE A 21 13.77 20.87 22.03
C ILE A 21 12.52 21.38 22.76
N LYS A 22 12.55 22.65 23.23
CA LYS A 22 11.42 23.27 23.92
C LYS A 22 10.24 23.58 22.99
N SER A 23 10.49 23.83 21.71
CA SER A 23 9.44 24.02 20.70
C SER A 23 8.75 22.70 20.39
N ALA A 24 9.53 21.65 20.13
CA ALA A 24 9.04 20.31 19.82
C ALA A 24 8.21 19.71 20.96
N TYR A 25 8.69 19.85 22.21
CA TYR A 25 7.94 19.42 23.39
C TYR A 25 6.58 20.12 23.51
N ARG A 26 6.51 21.44 23.28
CA ARG A 26 5.24 22.19 23.35
C ARG A 26 4.25 21.76 22.27
N SER A 27 4.73 21.43 21.08
CA SER A 27 3.90 20.92 19.98
C SER A 27 3.32 19.54 20.32
N LEU A 28 4.18 18.63 20.78
CA LEU A 28 3.79 17.26 21.14
C LEU A 28 2.91 17.21 22.38
N ALA A 29 3.16 18.05 23.39
CA ALA A 29 2.36 18.09 24.62
C ALA A 29 0.90 18.50 24.38
N ARG A 30 0.65 19.36 23.37
CA ARG A 30 -0.71 19.75 22.95
C ARG A 30 -1.46 18.61 22.27
N THR A 31 -0.75 17.76 21.55
CA THR A 31 -1.33 16.66 20.76
C THR A 31 -1.48 15.38 21.60
N MET A 32 -0.62 15.19 22.60
CA MET A 32 -0.57 13.99 23.44
C MET A 32 -1.16 14.19 24.85
N HIS A 33 -1.87 15.29 25.10
CA HIS A 33 -2.50 15.52 26.41
C HIS A 33 -3.61 14.46 26.65
N PRO A 34 -3.73 13.91 27.87
CA PRO A 34 -4.78 12.92 28.16
C PRO A 34 -6.20 13.43 27.92
N ASP A 35 -6.42 14.74 28.04
CA ASP A 35 -7.72 15.37 27.78
C ASP A 35 -8.11 15.43 26.29
N VAL A 36 -7.17 15.24 25.36
CA VAL A 36 -7.43 15.23 23.90
C VAL A 36 -7.22 13.85 23.27
N GLY A 37 -7.10 12.79 24.09
CA GLY A 37 -7.00 11.40 23.62
C GLY A 37 -5.62 10.75 23.76
N GLY A 38 -4.65 11.40 24.40
CA GLY A 38 -3.36 10.79 24.74
C GLY A 38 -3.43 9.84 25.95
N THR A 39 -2.44 8.97 26.12
CA THR A 39 -2.35 8.13 27.34
C THR A 39 -1.47 8.78 28.40
N ALA A 40 -1.82 8.63 29.69
CA ALA A 40 -0.98 9.11 30.79
C ALA A 40 0.43 8.49 30.79
N ARG A 41 0.62 7.32 30.16
CA ARG A 41 1.93 6.68 30.00
C ARG A 41 2.78 7.38 28.94
N THR A 42 2.23 7.69 27.77
CA THR A 42 2.95 8.39 26.69
C THR A 42 3.29 9.82 27.08
N PHE A 43 2.40 10.50 27.81
CA PHE A 43 2.67 11.86 28.29
C PHE A 43 3.79 11.90 29.34
N ARG A 44 3.89 10.90 30.23
CA ARG A 44 5.00 10.77 31.18
C ARG A 44 6.34 10.59 30.48
N LEU A 45 6.41 9.74 29.44
CA LEU A 45 7.63 9.53 28.65
C LEU A 45 8.04 10.79 27.88
N LEU A 46 7.08 11.52 27.31
CA LEU A 46 7.33 12.78 26.63
C LEU A 46 7.92 13.83 27.58
N ARG A 47 7.39 13.90 28.80
CA ARG A 47 7.90 14.78 29.86
C ARG A 47 9.30 14.39 30.31
N GLU A 48 9.55 13.10 30.53
CA GLU A 48 10.86 12.57 30.92
C GLU A 48 11.94 12.86 29.86
N ALA A 49 11.60 12.70 28.57
CA ALA A 49 12.49 13.05 27.46
C ALA A 49 12.82 14.55 27.44
N TYR A 50 11.83 15.42 27.61
CA TYR A 50 12.06 16.86 27.69
C TYR A 50 12.90 17.26 28.92
N GLU A 51 12.59 16.73 30.11
CA GLU A 51 13.34 17.03 31.33
C GLU A 51 14.79 16.55 31.26
N THR A 52 15.06 15.46 30.55
CA THR A 52 16.40 14.93 30.35
C THR A 52 17.18 15.72 29.30
N LEU A 53 16.57 16.09 28.18
CA LEU A 53 17.25 16.75 27.06
C LEU A 53 17.34 18.28 27.19
N ASN A 54 16.47 18.90 28.01
CA ASN A 54 16.49 20.34 28.25
C ASN A 54 17.56 20.77 29.27
N ASP A 55 17.96 19.87 30.19
CA ASP A 55 19.04 20.12 31.15
C ASP A 55 20.39 19.69 30.55
N PRO A 56 21.38 20.59 30.39
CA PRO A 56 22.66 20.26 29.78
C PRO A 56 23.43 19.13 30.48
N VAL A 57 23.34 19.04 31.81
CA VAL A 57 24.04 18.03 32.61
C VAL A 57 23.38 16.68 32.45
N ARG A 58 22.05 16.63 32.52
CA ARG A 58 21.27 15.39 32.30
C ARG A 58 21.35 14.92 30.86
N ARG A 59 21.35 15.84 29.89
CA ARG A 59 21.57 15.56 28.47
C ARG A 59 22.95 14.94 28.25
N ALA A 60 24.00 15.51 28.83
CA ALA A 60 25.35 14.95 28.74
C ALA A 60 25.49 13.58 29.42
N ALA A 61 24.77 13.33 30.52
CA ALA A 61 24.72 12.01 31.15
C ALA A 61 23.97 11.00 30.26
N TYR A 62 22.79 11.38 29.75
CA TYR A 62 22.00 10.59 28.82
C TYR A 62 22.76 10.25 27.54
N ASP A 63 23.47 11.23 26.98
CA ASP A 63 24.31 11.07 25.79
C ASP A 63 25.51 10.17 26.08
N ARG A 64 26.10 10.20 27.28
CA ARG A 64 27.19 9.27 27.67
C ARG A 64 26.70 7.84 27.89
N GLU A 65 25.54 7.66 28.49
CA GLU A 65 24.95 6.33 28.73
C GLU A 65 24.40 5.69 27.45
N ASN A 66 23.94 6.51 26.50
CA ASN A 66 23.47 6.08 25.18
C ASN A 66 24.48 6.34 24.05
N ALA A 67 25.71 6.75 24.39
CA ALA A 67 26.80 6.87 23.44
C ALA A 67 27.26 5.47 23.04
N ALA A 68 26.89 5.06 21.83
CA ALA A 68 27.78 4.18 21.09
C ALA A 68 29.19 4.81 21.07
N PRO A 69 30.27 4.02 21.20
CA PRO A 69 31.63 4.55 21.34
C PRO A 69 31.95 5.57 20.25
N PRO A 70 32.80 6.59 20.56
CA PRO A 70 33.05 7.70 19.67
C PRO A 70 33.49 7.13 18.32
N ARG A 71 32.77 7.52 17.27
CA ARG A 71 33.22 7.32 15.90
C ARG A 71 34.51 8.12 15.78
N SER A 72 35.64 7.45 15.99
CA SER A 72 36.84 7.80 15.25
C SER A 72 36.42 7.96 13.79
N SER A 73 37.09 8.82 13.05
CA SER A 73 37.14 8.76 11.60
C SER A 73 37.79 7.42 11.18
N ALA A 74 37.20 6.30 11.61
CA ALA A 74 37.34 5.01 11.00
C ALA A 74 36.90 5.22 9.56
N PRO A 75 37.70 4.79 8.57
CA PRO A 75 37.34 4.94 7.18
C PRO A 75 35.94 4.36 7.05
N GLN A 76 34.99 5.23 6.68
CA GLN A 76 33.61 4.95 6.29
C GLN A 76 33.55 3.47 5.96
N ARG A 77 33.07 2.63 6.90
CA ARG A 77 33.17 1.16 6.80
C ARG A 77 32.74 0.86 5.39
N LYS A 78 33.74 0.60 4.51
CA LYS A 78 33.49 0.62 3.07
C LYS A 78 32.31 -0.29 2.95
N ARG A 79 31.16 0.23 2.45
CA ARG A 79 30.08 -0.58 1.89
C ARG A 79 30.81 -1.77 1.37
N ARG A 80 30.61 -2.96 1.96
CA ARG A 80 31.35 -4.16 1.55
C ARG A 80 31.11 -4.20 0.06
N ARG A 81 32.11 -3.75 -0.72
CA ARG A 81 31.85 -3.22 -2.05
C ARG A 81 31.23 -4.41 -2.75
N GLN A 82 29.95 -4.33 -3.13
CA GLN A 82 29.46 -5.32 -4.06
C GLN A 82 30.38 -5.14 -5.26
N PHE A 83 31.12 -6.19 -5.55
CA PHE A 83 32.22 -6.14 -6.49
C PHE A 83 31.65 -5.63 -7.83
N GLY A 84 32.00 -4.40 -8.21
CA GLY A 84 31.59 -3.78 -9.48
C GLY A 84 30.61 -2.59 -9.43
N ASP A 85 30.27 -2.02 -8.26
CA ASP A 85 29.53 -0.75 -8.22
C ASP A 85 30.44 0.45 -8.53
N ASP A 86 30.04 1.29 -9.48
CA ASP A 86 30.71 2.54 -9.87
C ASP A 86 30.11 3.72 -9.09
N PRO A 87 30.86 4.41 -8.21
CA PRO A 87 30.32 5.44 -7.34
C PRO A 87 29.87 6.71 -8.08
N ASP A 88 30.40 6.97 -9.27
CA ASP A 88 30.05 8.14 -10.08
C ASP A 88 28.91 7.84 -11.06
N PHE A 89 28.47 6.59 -11.12
CA PHE A 89 27.40 6.17 -12.00
C PHE A 89 26.02 6.65 -11.49
N VAL A 90 25.36 7.44 -12.32
CA VAL A 90 24.03 7.99 -12.05
C VAL A 90 23.02 7.24 -12.91
N VAL A 91 22.27 6.32 -12.29
CA VAL A 91 21.10 5.68 -12.92
C VAL A 91 20.08 6.75 -13.30
N ARG A 92 19.60 6.71 -14.55
CA ARG A 92 18.54 7.59 -15.05
C ARG A 92 17.28 6.77 -15.33
N LEU A 93 16.12 7.32 -14.93
CA LEU A 93 14.82 6.80 -15.32
C LEU A 93 14.66 6.82 -16.84
N PRO A 94 14.00 5.80 -17.44
CA PRO A 94 13.62 5.87 -18.83
C PRO A 94 12.66 7.04 -19.06
N ARG A 95 12.88 7.78 -20.16
CA ARG A 95 11.94 8.76 -20.68
C ARG A 95 11.22 8.07 -21.83
N LEU A 96 9.99 7.64 -21.59
CA LEU A 96 9.11 7.04 -22.57
C LEU A 96 8.16 8.12 -23.07
N GLY A 97 8.08 8.29 -24.37
CA GLY A 97 7.03 9.10 -24.99
C GLY A 97 5.69 8.37 -24.94
N PRO A 98 4.56 9.08 -25.08
CA PRO A 98 3.24 8.49 -25.30
C PRO A 98 3.26 7.38 -26.37
N ASP A 99 3.94 7.63 -27.49
CA ASP A 99 4.02 6.70 -28.63
C ASP A 99 4.78 5.40 -28.32
N ASP A 100 5.64 5.41 -27.30
CA ASP A 100 6.38 4.22 -26.87
C ASP A 100 5.54 3.27 -25.99
N ILE A 101 4.33 3.71 -25.61
CA ILE A 101 3.46 3.04 -24.63
C ILE A 101 2.11 2.75 -25.30
N ALA A 102 1.94 1.52 -25.78
CA ALA A 102 0.75 1.11 -26.55
C ALA A 102 -0.59 1.39 -25.85
N TRP A 103 -0.64 1.33 -24.52
CA TRP A 103 -1.86 1.56 -23.75
C TRP A 103 -2.12 3.04 -23.41
N TRP A 104 -1.19 3.96 -23.71
CA TRP A 104 -1.22 5.33 -23.21
C TRP A 104 -2.45 6.11 -23.68
N ASP A 105 -2.76 6.03 -24.97
CA ASP A 105 -3.90 6.72 -25.58
C ASP A 105 -5.18 5.86 -25.56
N ALA A 106 -5.05 4.54 -25.35
CA ALA A 106 -6.18 3.64 -25.20
C ALA A 106 -6.93 3.82 -23.87
N VAL A 107 -6.27 4.43 -22.87
CA VAL A 107 -6.84 4.66 -21.54
C VAL A 107 -7.30 6.10 -21.41
N ASP A 108 -8.59 6.28 -21.11
CA ASP A 108 -9.13 7.57 -20.67
C ASP A 108 -8.79 7.81 -19.18
N PRO A 109 -7.91 8.78 -18.85
CA PRO A 109 -7.53 9.05 -17.46
C PRO A 109 -8.66 9.71 -16.64
N SER A 110 -9.72 10.18 -17.30
CA SER A 110 -10.91 10.76 -16.68
C SER A 110 -12.05 9.77 -16.47
N ALA A 111 -11.86 8.51 -16.89
CA ALA A 111 -12.87 7.47 -16.72
C ALA A 111 -13.20 7.28 -15.24
N ARG A 112 -14.51 7.15 -14.96
CA ARG A 112 -15.02 6.94 -13.61
C ARG A 112 -14.53 5.59 -13.07
N VAL A 113 -13.90 5.63 -11.89
CA VAL A 113 -13.47 4.41 -11.19
C VAL A 113 -14.68 3.61 -10.69
N ARG A 114 -14.68 2.31 -10.96
CA ARG A 114 -15.63 1.32 -10.47
C ARG A 114 -15.05 0.60 -9.26
N TYR A 115 -15.82 0.53 -8.18
CA TYR A 115 -15.39 -0.13 -6.95
C TYR A 115 -16.03 -1.52 -6.83
N LEU A 116 -15.20 -2.55 -6.60
CA LEU A 116 -15.60 -3.94 -6.41
C LEU A 116 -15.52 -4.34 -4.92
N PRO A 117 -16.26 -5.36 -4.46
CA PRO A 117 -17.45 -5.88 -5.14
C PRO A 117 -18.50 -4.76 -5.22
N LEU A 118 -19.39 -4.84 -6.20
CA LEU A 118 -20.63 -4.04 -6.22
C LEU A 118 -21.52 -4.55 -5.08
N THR A 119 -21.21 -4.18 -3.84
CA THR A 119 -21.92 -4.72 -2.68
C THR A 119 -23.26 -4.03 -2.49
N GLY A 120 -24.27 -4.82 -2.15
CA GLY A 120 -25.62 -4.36 -1.90
C GLY A 120 -26.63 -4.88 -2.94
N PRO A 121 -27.89 -5.13 -2.53
CA PRO A 121 -28.94 -5.50 -3.48
C PRO A 121 -29.10 -4.37 -4.51
N GLU A 122 -29.23 -4.75 -5.79
CA GLU A 122 -29.37 -3.78 -6.87
C GLU A 122 -30.56 -2.85 -6.59
N ARG A 123 -30.44 -1.58 -6.99
CA ARG A 123 -31.51 -0.59 -6.83
C ARG A 123 -32.85 -1.11 -7.39
N ARG A 124 -32.81 -1.85 -8.51
CA ARG A 124 -33.99 -2.47 -9.14
C ARG A 124 -34.63 -3.52 -8.24
N THR A 125 -33.84 -4.41 -7.63
CA THR A 125 -34.31 -5.43 -6.68
C THR A 125 -34.94 -4.78 -5.46
N VAL A 126 -34.30 -3.75 -4.89
CA VAL A 126 -34.85 -3.01 -3.74
C VAL A 126 -36.19 -2.36 -4.10
N LEU A 127 -36.26 -1.68 -5.26
CA LEU A 127 -37.48 -1.06 -5.76
C LEU A 127 -38.60 -2.11 -5.95
N ALA A 128 -38.30 -3.22 -6.60
CA ALA A 128 -39.27 -4.29 -6.86
C ALA A 128 -39.85 -4.87 -5.55
N LEU A 129 -39.00 -5.08 -4.54
CA LEU A 129 -39.42 -5.56 -3.22
C LEU A 129 -40.28 -4.53 -2.49
N VAL A 130 -39.90 -3.25 -2.52
CA VAL A 130 -40.68 -2.16 -1.90
C VAL A 130 -42.03 -1.98 -2.60
N THR A 131 -42.07 -2.00 -3.94
CA THR A 131 -43.32 -1.90 -4.71
C THR A 131 -44.21 -3.11 -4.50
N GLY A 132 -43.64 -4.32 -4.48
CA GLY A 132 -44.38 -5.56 -4.23
C GLY A 132 -44.99 -5.58 -2.83
N TRP A 133 -44.22 -5.16 -1.81
CA TRP A 133 -44.73 -5.05 -0.45
C TRP A 133 -45.81 -3.98 -0.30
N SER A 134 -45.65 -2.83 -0.96
CA SER A 134 -46.67 -1.76 -0.98
C SER A 134 -47.97 -2.24 -1.64
N GLY A 135 -47.86 -3.03 -2.71
CA GLY A 135 -49.00 -3.67 -3.36
C GLY A 135 -49.70 -4.70 -2.47
N LEU A 136 -48.92 -5.54 -1.75
CA LEU A 136 -49.46 -6.51 -0.79
C LEU A 136 -50.25 -5.80 0.32
N LEU A 137 -49.70 -4.71 0.87
CA LEU A 137 -50.34 -3.85 1.87
C LEU A 137 -51.65 -3.25 1.35
N GLY A 138 -51.64 -2.71 0.12
CA GLY A 138 -52.83 -2.16 -0.52
C GLY A 138 -53.93 -3.20 -0.75
N ALA A 139 -53.57 -4.40 -1.20
CA ALA A 139 -54.54 -5.46 -1.51
C ALA A 139 -55.37 -5.87 -0.28
N GLY A 140 -54.75 -6.11 0.88
CA GLY A 140 -55.50 -6.50 2.08
C GLY A 140 -56.34 -5.38 2.70
N LEU A 141 -56.07 -4.11 2.36
CA LEU A 141 -56.93 -2.99 2.75
C LEU A 141 -58.23 -2.92 1.91
N THR A 142 -58.25 -3.53 0.73
CA THR A 142 -59.39 -3.47 -0.20
C THR A 142 -60.31 -4.69 -0.15
N VAL A 143 -59.86 -5.79 0.47
CA VAL A 143 -60.59 -7.07 0.50
C VAL A 143 -61.10 -7.37 1.91
N GLN A 144 -62.38 -7.73 2.03
CA GLN A 144 -62.93 -8.27 3.28
C GLN A 144 -62.41 -9.69 3.50
N LEU A 145 -61.49 -9.84 4.46
CA LEU A 145 -60.92 -11.13 4.86
C LEU A 145 -61.58 -11.63 6.15
N GLY A 146 -61.88 -12.94 6.21
CA GLY A 146 -62.23 -13.58 7.48
C GLY A 146 -61.06 -13.52 8.48
N THR A 147 -61.34 -13.65 9.77
CA THR A 147 -60.36 -13.47 10.86
C THR A 147 -59.08 -14.30 10.71
N LEU A 148 -59.19 -15.57 10.31
CA LEU A 148 -58.03 -16.43 10.07
C LEU A 148 -57.18 -15.96 8.89
N LEU A 149 -57.81 -15.59 7.77
CA LEU A 149 -57.12 -15.09 6.58
C LEU A 149 -56.48 -13.73 6.83
N LEU A 150 -57.13 -12.87 7.62
CA LEU A 150 -56.58 -11.60 8.07
C LEU A 150 -55.31 -11.81 8.90
N GLY A 151 -55.31 -12.76 9.85
CA GLY A 151 -54.14 -13.11 10.65
C GLY A 151 -52.97 -13.63 9.81
N ILE A 152 -53.26 -14.48 8.82
CA ILE A 152 -52.25 -14.97 7.86
C ILE A 152 -51.71 -13.83 7.01
N TRP A 153 -52.57 -12.96 6.48
CA TRP A 153 -52.15 -11.83 5.66
C TRP A 153 -51.27 -10.85 6.45
N LEU A 154 -51.65 -10.53 7.70
CA LEU A 154 -50.84 -9.67 8.59
C LEU A 154 -49.47 -10.29 8.91
N SER A 155 -49.38 -11.61 9.14
CA SER A 155 -48.10 -12.26 9.40
C SER A 155 -47.18 -12.24 8.19
N VAL A 156 -47.73 -12.45 6.99
CA VAL A 156 -46.99 -12.31 5.71
C VAL A 156 -46.55 -10.86 5.50
N LEU A 157 -47.41 -9.88 5.77
CA LEU A 157 -47.10 -8.46 5.63
C LEU A 157 -45.95 -8.03 6.56
N ILE A 158 -45.98 -8.46 7.82
CA ILE A 158 -44.94 -8.16 8.81
C ILE A 158 -43.61 -8.81 8.44
N THR A 159 -43.62 -10.10 8.11
CA THR A 159 -42.38 -10.85 7.77
C THR A 159 -41.74 -10.34 6.48
N SER A 160 -42.53 -10.14 5.43
CA SER A 160 -42.05 -9.55 4.17
C SER A 160 -41.58 -8.10 4.34
N GLY A 161 -42.27 -7.30 5.17
CA GLY A 161 -41.86 -5.94 5.49
C GLY A 161 -40.53 -5.88 6.23
N ALA A 162 -40.31 -6.75 7.21
CA ALA A 162 -39.03 -6.88 7.89
C ALA A 162 -37.90 -7.27 6.92
N ALA A 163 -38.17 -8.19 5.98
CA ALA A 163 -37.20 -8.56 4.94
C ALA A 163 -36.87 -7.37 4.02
N VAL A 164 -37.87 -6.61 3.58
CA VAL A 164 -37.69 -5.38 2.77
C VAL A 164 -36.83 -4.36 3.51
N VAL A 165 -37.07 -4.14 4.81
CA VAL A 165 -36.27 -3.24 5.65
C VAL A 165 -34.82 -3.70 5.77
N VAL A 166 -34.57 -5.00 5.94
CA VAL A 166 -33.20 -5.55 5.99
C VAL A 166 -32.48 -5.32 4.66
N VAL A 167 -33.14 -5.62 3.54
CA VAL A 167 -32.60 -5.41 2.19
C VAL A 167 -32.31 -3.93 1.92
N LEU A 168 -33.26 -3.05 2.25
CA LEU A 168 -33.10 -1.60 2.13
C LEU A 168 -31.95 -1.08 3.00
N ARG A 169 -31.85 -1.53 4.25
CA ARG A 169 -30.76 -1.16 5.16
C ARG A 169 -29.41 -1.61 4.58
N ARG A 170 -29.30 -2.83 4.05
CA ARG A 170 -28.08 -3.32 3.38
C ARG A 170 -27.70 -2.45 2.18
N HIS A 171 -28.67 -2.07 1.34
CA HIS A 171 -28.45 -1.17 0.21
C HIS A 171 -27.94 0.22 0.66
N LEU A 172 -28.58 0.82 1.66
CA LEU A 172 -28.19 2.13 2.19
C LEU A 172 -26.81 2.10 2.86
N LEU A 173 -26.50 1.05 3.63
CA LEU A 173 -25.19 0.88 4.26
C LEU A 173 -24.09 0.71 3.21
N ALA A 174 -24.34 -0.10 2.18
CA ALA A 174 -23.38 -0.28 1.09
C ALA A 174 -23.13 1.04 0.35
N GLY A 175 -24.19 1.80 0.03
CA GLY A 175 -24.04 3.10 -0.63
C GLY A 175 -23.35 4.17 0.24
N ARG A 176 -23.50 4.11 1.57
CA ARG A 176 -22.74 4.99 2.50
C ARG A 176 -21.25 4.61 2.52
N ALA A 177 -20.95 3.32 2.67
CA ALA A 177 -19.57 2.83 2.68
C ALA A 177 -18.85 3.17 1.37
N GLU A 178 -19.53 3.05 0.23
CA GLU A 178 -19.00 3.46 -1.07
C GLU A 178 -18.68 4.96 -1.10
N ARG A 179 -19.60 5.84 -0.68
CA ARG A 179 -19.36 7.29 -0.66
C ARG A 179 -18.21 7.70 0.24
N THR A 180 -18.10 7.10 1.42
CA THR A 180 -16.98 7.38 2.34
C THR A 180 -15.66 6.94 1.72
N PHE A 181 -15.61 5.73 1.18
CA PHE A 181 -14.43 5.20 0.50
C PHE A 181 -14.00 6.07 -0.68
N VAL A 182 -14.95 6.47 -1.53
CA VAL A 182 -14.70 7.37 -2.67
C VAL A 182 -14.19 8.72 -2.17
N ALA A 183 -14.82 9.31 -1.17
CA ALA A 183 -14.42 10.61 -0.64
C ALA A 183 -12.98 10.61 -0.10
N GLU A 184 -12.55 9.49 0.50
CA GLU A 184 -11.22 9.34 1.09
C GLU A 184 -10.14 8.95 0.05
N PHE A 185 -10.45 8.02 -0.86
CA PHE A 185 -9.45 7.31 -1.67
C PHE A 185 -9.56 7.51 -3.18
N ASP A 186 -10.59 8.18 -3.70
CA ASP A 186 -10.75 8.35 -5.14
C ASP A 186 -9.61 9.18 -5.76
N ARG A 187 -9.25 10.29 -5.12
CA ARG A 187 -8.21 11.20 -5.62
C ARG A 187 -6.79 10.77 -5.28
N ARG A 188 -6.60 9.90 -4.28
CA ARG A 188 -5.28 9.45 -3.83
C ARG A 188 -4.91 8.16 -4.54
N ARG A 189 -3.84 8.19 -5.32
CA ARG A 189 -3.31 7.02 -6.05
C ARG A 189 -2.04 6.42 -5.46
N VAL A 190 -1.34 7.15 -4.58
CA VAL A 190 -0.07 6.71 -3.99
C VAL A 190 -0.15 6.71 -2.46
N PHE A 191 0.34 5.63 -1.85
CA PHE A 191 0.29 5.36 -0.42
C PHE A 191 1.63 4.85 0.09
N GLY A 192 1.93 5.13 1.36
CA GLY A 192 3.21 4.80 1.99
C GLY A 192 4.35 5.72 1.56
N LEU A 193 5.55 5.41 2.04
CA LEU A 193 6.80 6.10 1.69
C LEU A 193 7.77 5.09 1.07
N PRO A 194 8.49 5.43 0.01
CA PRO A 194 9.62 4.62 -0.44
C PRO A 194 10.66 4.63 0.70
N GLY A 195 10.91 3.47 1.33
CA GLY A 195 11.69 3.38 2.58
C GLY A 195 13.14 3.90 2.49
N VAL A 196 13.75 4.16 3.66
CA VAL A 196 15.01 4.93 3.88
C VAL A 196 16.32 4.14 3.62
N HIS A 197 16.24 2.84 3.30
CA HIS A 197 17.40 1.96 3.12
C HIS A 197 17.46 1.41 1.69
N ASP A 198 18.61 1.63 1.03
CA ASP A 198 18.82 1.43 -0.43
C ASP A 198 17.98 2.37 -1.33
N GLU A 199 17.96 3.64 -0.90
CA GLU A 199 17.14 4.78 -1.35
C GLU A 199 16.93 4.91 -2.86
N ARG A 200 17.99 4.77 -3.67
CA ARG A 200 17.94 5.28 -5.04
C ARG A 200 17.07 4.44 -5.96
N SER A 201 17.21 3.11 -5.95
CA SER A 201 16.39 2.25 -6.84
C SER A 201 14.92 2.26 -6.43
N ARG A 202 14.64 2.29 -5.12
CA ARG A 202 13.26 2.40 -4.60
C ARG A 202 12.63 3.73 -4.99
N GLN A 203 13.35 4.84 -4.82
CA GLN A 203 12.87 6.16 -5.23
C GLN A 203 12.64 6.25 -6.74
N LEU A 204 13.57 5.71 -7.55
CA LEU A 204 13.38 5.67 -9.01
C LEU A 204 12.13 4.88 -9.39
N THR A 205 11.85 3.75 -8.75
CA THR A 205 10.63 2.98 -9.00
C THR A 205 9.38 3.74 -8.57
N ALA A 206 9.41 4.40 -7.41
CA ALA A 206 8.29 5.24 -6.96
C ALA A 206 7.99 6.35 -7.99
N ASP A 207 9.03 7.05 -8.46
CA ASP A 207 8.92 8.09 -9.49
C ASP A 207 8.41 7.52 -10.83
N LEU A 208 8.84 6.31 -11.20
CA LEU A 208 8.38 5.61 -12.41
C LEU A 208 6.88 5.31 -12.34
N CYS A 209 6.42 4.70 -11.25
CA CYS A 209 5.02 4.39 -11.01
C CYS A 209 4.17 5.66 -10.97
N ALA A 210 4.62 6.68 -10.24
CA ALA A 210 3.94 7.97 -10.14
C ALA A 210 3.80 8.65 -11.50
N ARG A 211 4.84 8.62 -12.34
CA ARG A 211 4.86 9.29 -13.64
C ARG A 211 3.98 8.61 -14.69
N TYR A 212 4.04 7.28 -14.78
CA TYR A 212 3.39 6.56 -15.88
C TYR A 212 2.14 5.81 -15.43
N LEU A 213 2.25 4.94 -14.42
CA LEU A 213 1.18 4.01 -14.06
C LEU A 213 -0.03 4.69 -13.41
N THR A 214 0.16 5.82 -12.71
CA THR A 214 -0.97 6.56 -12.12
C THR A 214 -1.91 7.17 -13.17
N ARG A 215 -1.56 7.16 -14.46
CA ARG A 215 -2.48 7.51 -15.56
C ARG A 215 -3.70 6.58 -15.58
N LEU A 216 -3.54 5.32 -15.21
CA LEU A 216 -4.63 4.35 -15.06
C LEU A 216 -5.49 4.77 -13.86
N PRO A 217 -6.78 5.13 -14.04
CA PRO A 217 -7.60 5.74 -12.99
C PRO A 217 -7.85 4.82 -11.78
N GLY A 218 -7.99 3.52 -12.02
CA GLY A 218 -8.16 2.49 -10.99
C GLY A 218 -6.85 2.09 -10.29
N LEU A 219 -5.68 2.41 -10.85
CA LEU A 219 -4.43 1.93 -10.30
C LEU A 219 -4.08 2.63 -8.97
N ARG A 220 -3.61 1.85 -8.00
CA ARG A 220 -3.18 2.28 -6.67
C ARG A 220 -1.77 1.77 -6.43
N VAL A 221 -0.88 2.66 -6.01
CA VAL A 221 0.54 2.40 -5.76
C VAL A 221 0.78 2.43 -4.25
N PHE A 222 1.43 1.39 -3.73
CA PHE A 222 1.77 1.24 -2.33
C PHE A 222 3.30 1.12 -2.19
N HIS A 223 3.85 1.71 -1.15
CA HIS A 223 5.28 1.70 -0.86
C HIS A 223 5.53 1.24 0.57
N GLY A 224 6.50 0.34 0.75
CA GLY A 224 6.88 -0.18 2.07
C GLY A 224 5.78 -1.04 2.70
N LEU A 225 5.44 -2.16 2.06
CA LEU A 225 4.45 -3.09 2.59
C LEU A 225 5.12 -4.15 3.47
N SER A 226 4.58 -4.38 4.66
CA SER A 226 4.88 -5.55 5.47
C SER A 226 4.28 -6.80 4.83
N ARG A 227 5.06 -7.88 4.79
CA ARG A 227 4.58 -9.18 4.31
C ARG A 227 3.56 -9.78 5.30
N PRO A 228 2.43 -10.36 4.85
CA PRO A 228 1.37 -10.84 5.74
C PRO A 228 1.81 -11.87 6.79
N ASP A 229 2.69 -12.79 6.42
CA ASP A 229 3.20 -13.87 7.28
C ASP A 229 4.51 -13.49 8.02
N ALA A 230 5.19 -12.43 7.57
CA ALA A 230 6.43 -11.94 8.18
C ALA A 230 6.44 -10.39 8.23
N PRO A 231 5.81 -9.77 9.25
CA PRO A 231 5.61 -8.32 9.29
C PRO A 231 6.89 -7.46 9.30
N ASP A 232 8.00 -8.04 9.80
CA ASP A 232 9.33 -7.41 9.80
C ASP A 232 10.00 -7.40 8.42
N GLU A 233 9.44 -8.13 7.45
CA GLU A 233 9.93 -8.17 6.08
C GLU A 233 9.13 -7.21 5.18
N GLU A 234 9.87 -6.28 4.57
CA GLU A 234 9.32 -5.25 3.70
C GLU A 234 9.37 -5.66 2.22
N ILE A 235 8.24 -5.54 1.54
CA ILE A 235 8.13 -5.47 0.08
C ILE A 235 8.22 -4.00 -0.34
N HIS A 236 9.15 -3.70 -1.26
CA HIS A 236 9.49 -2.30 -1.57
C HIS A 236 8.28 -1.52 -2.10
N HIS A 237 7.59 -2.06 -3.10
CA HIS A 237 6.38 -1.46 -3.64
C HIS A 237 5.36 -2.51 -4.05
N ALA A 238 4.10 -2.09 -4.19
CA ALA A 238 3.07 -2.86 -4.85
C ALA A 238 2.18 -1.95 -5.70
N VAL A 239 1.63 -2.50 -6.78
CA VAL A 239 0.62 -1.81 -7.60
C VAL A 239 -0.61 -2.69 -7.74
N LEU A 240 -1.78 -2.11 -7.49
CA LEU A 240 -3.08 -2.78 -7.48
C LEU A 240 -4.03 -2.08 -8.44
N CYS A 241 -4.72 -2.82 -9.29
CA CYS A 241 -5.85 -2.33 -10.08
C CYS A 241 -6.85 -3.47 -10.25
N GLY A 242 -8.13 -3.23 -9.95
CA GLY A 242 -9.14 -4.28 -9.90
C GLY A 242 -8.74 -5.40 -8.95
N ARG A 243 -8.71 -6.64 -9.46
CA ARG A 243 -8.27 -7.86 -8.77
C ARG A 243 -6.89 -8.33 -9.23
N ARG A 244 -6.00 -7.41 -9.57
CA ARG A 244 -4.62 -7.71 -10.00
C ARG A 244 -3.64 -6.94 -9.14
N LEU A 245 -2.68 -7.65 -8.55
CA LEU A 245 -1.66 -7.11 -7.66
C LEU A 245 -0.27 -7.50 -8.17
N VAL A 246 0.58 -6.49 -8.43
CA VAL A 246 2.01 -6.72 -8.70
C VAL A 246 2.81 -6.28 -7.49
N LEU A 247 3.57 -7.20 -6.91
CA LEU A 247 4.58 -6.93 -5.91
C LEU A 247 5.89 -6.58 -6.62
N VAL A 248 6.56 -5.51 -6.20
CA VAL A 248 7.73 -4.99 -6.90
C VAL A 248 8.91 -4.88 -5.93
N GLU A 249 9.99 -5.60 -6.25
CA GLU A 249 11.30 -5.39 -5.64
C GLU A 249 12.20 -4.61 -6.59
N SER A 250 12.81 -3.55 -6.09
CA SER A 250 13.78 -2.73 -6.84
C SER A 250 15.20 -3.09 -6.43
N LYS A 251 16.05 -3.47 -7.39
CA LYS A 251 17.42 -3.92 -7.14
C LYS A 251 18.41 -3.16 -8.01
N SER A 252 19.53 -2.76 -7.42
CA SER A 252 20.70 -2.28 -8.17
C SER A 252 21.67 -3.44 -8.37
N TRP A 253 21.80 -3.94 -9.59
CA TRP A 253 22.72 -5.03 -9.92
C TRP A 253 23.56 -4.73 -11.17
N LEU A 254 24.63 -5.50 -11.34
CA LEU A 254 25.54 -5.35 -12.46
C LEU A 254 24.84 -5.61 -13.81
N PRO A 255 25.13 -4.80 -14.85
CA PRO A 255 24.63 -5.03 -16.21
C PRO A 255 24.79 -6.49 -16.70
N GLY A 256 23.80 -6.98 -17.44
CA GLY A 256 23.73 -8.37 -17.91
C GLY A 256 22.32 -8.77 -18.31
N HIS A 257 22.20 -10.00 -18.80
CA HIS A 257 20.92 -10.62 -19.15
C HIS A 257 20.36 -11.39 -17.97
N TYR A 258 19.15 -11.06 -17.53
CA TYR A 258 18.48 -11.65 -16.38
C TYR A 258 17.25 -12.47 -16.77
N THR A 259 17.14 -13.67 -16.22
CA THR A 259 15.98 -14.55 -16.43
C THR A 259 15.55 -15.17 -15.11
N THR A 260 14.35 -15.74 -15.09
CA THR A 260 13.85 -16.55 -13.97
C THR A 260 13.53 -17.95 -14.45
N ASP A 261 13.75 -18.93 -13.58
CA ASP A 261 13.26 -20.30 -13.81
C ASP A 261 11.86 -20.50 -13.20
N GLU A 262 11.33 -21.72 -13.33
CA GLU A 262 10.01 -22.11 -12.82
C GLU A 262 9.89 -22.00 -11.29
N ARG A 263 11.02 -22.05 -10.57
CA ARG A 263 11.08 -21.90 -9.11
C ARG A 263 11.22 -20.44 -8.68
N GLY A 264 11.34 -19.51 -9.64
CA GLY A 264 11.58 -18.10 -9.39
C GLY A 264 13.02 -17.77 -9.01
N GLU A 265 13.98 -18.69 -9.20
CA GLU A 265 15.39 -18.38 -9.01
C GLU A 265 15.89 -17.51 -10.15
N LEU A 266 16.72 -16.52 -9.81
CA LEU A 266 17.28 -15.58 -10.78
C LEU A 266 18.55 -16.14 -11.41
N TRP A 267 18.66 -15.95 -12.71
CA TRP A 267 19.83 -16.28 -13.50
C TRP A 267 20.38 -15.01 -14.13
N ARG A 268 21.71 -14.91 -14.23
CA ARG A 268 22.40 -13.80 -14.90
C ARG A 268 23.40 -14.37 -15.89
N ASN A 269 23.28 -13.98 -17.16
CA ASN A 269 24.14 -14.44 -18.26
C ASN A 269 24.25 -15.98 -18.32
N GLY A 270 23.14 -16.69 -18.09
CA GLY A 270 23.10 -18.15 -18.15
C GLY A 270 23.62 -18.88 -16.90
N HIS A 271 23.93 -18.18 -15.81
CA HIS A 271 24.37 -18.79 -14.55
C HIS A 271 23.45 -18.42 -13.37
N PRO A 272 23.28 -19.32 -12.37
CA PRO A 272 22.52 -19.01 -11.16
C PRO A 272 23.06 -17.76 -10.46
N PHE A 273 22.21 -16.76 -10.27
CA PHE A 273 22.60 -15.48 -9.70
C PHE A 273 22.44 -15.48 -8.18
N ARG A 274 23.47 -15.96 -7.49
CA ARG A 274 23.51 -16.04 -6.00
C ARG A 274 23.65 -14.68 -5.29
N GLY A 275 23.85 -13.59 -6.04
CA GLY A 275 24.16 -12.27 -5.52
C GLY A 275 22.95 -11.45 -5.06
N GLY A 276 21.73 -11.91 -5.35
CA GLY A 276 20.51 -11.18 -5.04
C GLY A 276 19.34 -12.13 -4.80
N ILE A 277 19.13 -12.48 -3.53
CA ILE A 277 17.91 -13.19 -3.12
C ILE A 277 16.75 -12.21 -3.29
N THR A 278 15.72 -12.66 -4.01
CA THR A 278 14.40 -12.02 -4.07
C THR A 278 13.50 -12.69 -3.03
N ARG A 279 12.71 -11.90 -2.32
CA ARG A 279 11.70 -12.41 -1.37
C ARG A 279 10.29 -12.41 -1.99
N LEU A 280 10.20 -12.06 -3.28
CA LEU A 280 8.94 -12.05 -4.01
C LEU A 280 8.24 -13.41 -4.03
N PRO A 281 8.89 -14.58 -4.16
CA PRO A 281 8.18 -15.86 -4.10
C PRO A 281 7.35 -16.02 -2.82
N ASP A 282 7.95 -15.72 -1.67
CA ASP A 282 7.26 -15.80 -0.37
C ASP A 282 6.18 -14.72 -0.24
N GLY A 283 6.45 -13.51 -0.75
CA GLY A 283 5.47 -12.43 -0.82
C GLY A 283 4.25 -12.79 -1.67
N ILE A 284 4.44 -13.38 -2.84
CA ILE A 284 3.36 -13.79 -3.75
C ILE A 284 2.50 -14.85 -3.07
N ALA A 285 3.11 -15.85 -2.42
CA ALA A 285 2.37 -16.87 -1.68
C ALA A 285 1.53 -16.25 -0.55
N ALA A 286 2.13 -15.40 0.28
CA ALA A 286 1.46 -14.77 1.42
C ALA A 286 0.30 -13.83 0.99
N PHE A 287 0.50 -13.03 -0.05
CA PHE A 287 -0.57 -12.18 -0.59
C PHE A 287 -1.63 -12.98 -1.34
N GLY A 288 -1.26 -14.09 -1.99
CA GLY A 288 -2.21 -15.01 -2.63
C GLY A 288 -3.13 -15.71 -1.63
N GLU A 289 -2.60 -16.10 -0.46
CA GLU A 289 -3.41 -16.64 0.65
C GLU A 289 -4.33 -15.58 1.26
N LEU A 290 -3.82 -14.35 1.42
CA LEU A 290 -4.59 -13.22 1.94
C LEU A 290 -5.71 -12.79 0.99
N LEU A 291 -5.48 -12.89 -0.33
CA LEU A 291 -6.35 -12.37 -1.38
C LEU A 291 -6.62 -13.46 -2.44
N PRO A 292 -7.45 -14.47 -2.13
CA PRO A 292 -7.63 -15.65 -2.98
C PRO A 292 -8.23 -15.35 -4.36
N ASP A 293 -8.98 -14.25 -4.47
CA ASP A 293 -9.60 -13.83 -5.74
C ASP A 293 -8.79 -12.77 -6.48
N VAL A 294 -7.56 -12.48 -6.04
CA VAL A 294 -6.67 -11.49 -6.65
C VAL A 294 -5.53 -12.22 -7.34
N GLU A 295 -5.29 -11.90 -8.60
CA GLU A 295 -4.14 -12.39 -9.35
C GLU A 295 -2.89 -11.66 -8.84
N VAL A 296 -2.00 -12.39 -8.16
CA VAL A 296 -0.77 -11.85 -7.57
C VAL A 296 0.45 -12.33 -8.35
N CYS A 297 1.32 -11.38 -8.74
CA CYS A 297 2.62 -11.71 -9.32
C CYS A 297 3.73 -10.79 -8.81
N GLY A 298 4.98 -11.17 -9.05
CA GLY A 298 6.16 -10.42 -8.59
C GLY A 298 6.99 -9.89 -9.75
N VAL A 299 7.48 -8.66 -9.64
CA VAL A 299 8.44 -8.06 -10.57
C VAL A 299 9.71 -7.67 -9.84
N VAL A 300 10.85 -8.14 -10.34
CA VAL A 300 12.15 -7.62 -9.93
C VAL A 300 12.56 -6.55 -10.94
N LEU A 301 12.46 -5.29 -10.53
CA LEU A 301 12.95 -4.15 -11.31
C LEU A 301 14.46 -3.99 -11.12
N ILE A 302 15.20 -4.19 -12.20
CA ILE A 302 16.65 -4.19 -12.18
C ILE A 302 17.17 -2.86 -12.72
N TYR A 303 17.82 -2.11 -11.85
CA TYR A 303 18.59 -0.92 -12.20
C TYR A 303 20.07 -1.32 -12.34
N PRO A 304 20.75 -0.88 -13.41
CA PRO A 304 22.18 -1.13 -13.54
C PRO A 304 22.93 -0.45 -12.39
N SER A 305 23.93 -1.11 -11.80
CA SER A 305 24.79 -0.51 -10.77
C SER A 305 26.02 0.23 -11.33
N ARG A 306 26.25 0.11 -12.64
CA ARG A 306 27.29 0.79 -13.43
C ARG A 306 26.86 0.92 -14.88
N SER A 307 27.63 1.63 -15.69
CA SER A 307 27.39 1.71 -17.13
C SER A 307 27.33 0.32 -17.79
N GLY A 308 26.30 0.10 -18.59
CA GLY A 308 26.05 -1.14 -19.33
C GLY A 308 24.55 -1.45 -19.45
N ALA A 309 24.20 -2.35 -20.36
CA ALA A 309 22.83 -2.77 -20.59
C ALA A 309 22.39 -3.83 -19.57
N VAL A 310 21.20 -3.65 -19.01
CA VAL A 310 20.43 -4.72 -18.37
C VAL A 310 19.44 -5.18 -19.43
N THR A 311 19.34 -6.49 -19.65
CA THR A 311 18.30 -7.08 -20.50
C THR A 311 17.63 -8.20 -19.74
N THR A 312 16.42 -8.57 -20.14
CA THR A 312 15.62 -9.60 -19.47
C THR A 312 15.10 -10.63 -20.46
N GLY A 313 14.81 -11.84 -19.98
CA GLY A 313 14.43 -12.98 -20.82
C GLY A 313 13.49 -13.96 -20.13
N ARG A 314 13.38 -15.17 -20.71
CA ARG A 314 12.30 -16.17 -20.55
C ARG A 314 11.66 -16.24 -19.15
N GLN A 315 10.33 -16.26 -19.16
CA GLN A 315 9.42 -16.01 -18.04
C GLN A 315 8.60 -17.26 -17.70
N SER A 316 9.19 -18.26 -17.05
CA SER A 316 8.50 -19.52 -16.74
C SER A 316 7.97 -19.62 -15.29
N GLY A 317 7.96 -18.52 -14.52
CA GLY A 317 7.54 -18.51 -13.12
C GLY A 317 6.81 -17.22 -12.71
N PRO A 318 6.36 -17.12 -11.44
CA PRO A 318 5.53 -16.00 -10.95
C PRO A 318 6.32 -14.72 -10.69
N VAL A 319 7.66 -14.78 -10.80
CA VAL A 319 8.58 -13.65 -10.64
C VAL A 319 9.19 -13.28 -11.99
N PHE A 320 9.07 -12.00 -12.35
CA PHE A 320 9.50 -11.47 -13.64
C PHE A 320 10.63 -10.45 -13.46
N PRO A 321 11.86 -10.72 -13.91
CA PRO A 321 12.89 -9.70 -13.98
C PRO A 321 12.53 -8.75 -15.13
N MET A 322 12.52 -7.44 -14.86
CA MET A 322 12.17 -6.42 -15.85
C MET A 322 13.12 -5.23 -15.81
N GLU A 323 13.36 -4.67 -16.99
CA GLU A 323 13.90 -3.32 -17.11
C GLU A 323 12.81 -2.29 -16.75
N PRO A 324 13.16 -1.10 -16.22
CA PRO A 324 12.16 -0.07 -15.89
C PRO A 324 11.26 0.33 -17.07
N ALA A 325 11.80 0.39 -18.29
CA ALA A 325 11.03 0.72 -19.48
C ALA A 325 10.05 -0.40 -19.86
N GLN A 326 10.49 -1.66 -19.74
CA GLN A 326 9.66 -2.83 -19.98
C GLN A 326 8.51 -2.89 -18.97
N PHE A 327 8.78 -2.64 -17.70
CA PHE A 327 7.75 -2.64 -16.65
C PHE A 327 6.60 -1.68 -16.97
N VAL A 328 6.88 -0.45 -17.40
CA VAL A 328 5.83 0.51 -17.78
C VAL A 328 4.99 -0.01 -18.96
N ARG A 329 5.63 -0.64 -19.95
CA ARG A 329 4.93 -1.18 -21.12
C ARG A 329 4.10 -2.41 -20.77
N ASP A 330 4.73 -3.43 -20.21
CA ASP A 330 4.15 -4.77 -20.04
C ASP A 330 3.12 -4.77 -18.89
N VAL A 331 3.51 -4.28 -17.71
CA VAL A 331 2.61 -4.21 -16.54
C VAL A 331 1.51 -3.19 -16.78
N GLY A 332 1.83 -2.07 -17.42
CA GLY A 332 0.82 -1.09 -17.81
C GLY A 332 -0.19 -1.66 -18.81
N THR A 333 0.25 -2.44 -19.81
CA THR A 333 -0.65 -3.13 -20.76
C THR A 333 -1.56 -4.12 -20.04
N TRP A 334 -1.00 -4.87 -19.10
CA TRP A 334 -1.78 -5.83 -18.31
C TRP A 334 -2.87 -5.13 -17.49
N PHE A 335 -2.57 -4.02 -16.81
CA PHE A 335 -3.58 -3.24 -16.09
C PHE A 335 -4.55 -2.49 -16.99
N ALA A 336 -4.13 -2.08 -18.19
CA ALA A 336 -4.96 -1.36 -19.14
C ALA A 336 -6.16 -2.17 -19.66
N GLN A 337 -6.20 -3.48 -19.44
CA GLN A 337 -7.37 -4.33 -19.76
C GLN A 337 -8.59 -3.99 -18.89
N ASP A 338 -8.38 -3.53 -17.65
CA ASP A 338 -9.44 -3.01 -16.77
C ASP A 338 -8.89 -1.81 -15.97
N PRO A 339 -8.72 -0.64 -16.64
CA PRO A 339 -7.90 0.45 -16.14
C PRO A 339 -8.61 1.27 -15.04
N ALA A 340 -9.91 1.05 -14.85
CA ALA A 340 -10.79 1.89 -14.04
C ALA A 340 -11.54 1.07 -12.98
N SER A 341 -10.97 -0.03 -12.48
CA SER A 341 -11.54 -0.79 -11.38
C SER A 341 -10.64 -0.80 -10.16
N VAL A 342 -11.25 -0.84 -8.97
CA VAL A 342 -10.58 -1.00 -7.68
C VAL A 342 -11.38 -1.99 -6.85
N ASP A 343 -10.80 -3.12 -6.49
CA ASP A 343 -11.38 -3.98 -5.48
C ASP A 343 -11.13 -3.39 -4.07
N ARG A 344 -12.21 -3.08 -3.35
CA ARG A 344 -12.15 -2.41 -2.04
C ARG A 344 -11.61 -3.32 -0.96
N GLU A 345 -11.90 -4.61 -1.02
CA GLU A 345 -11.43 -5.58 -0.03
C GLU A 345 -9.93 -5.78 -0.23
N ALA A 346 -9.50 -6.01 -1.48
CA ALA A 346 -8.08 -6.08 -1.81
C ALA A 346 -7.35 -4.78 -1.48
N PHE A 347 -7.91 -3.62 -1.83
CA PHE A 347 -7.33 -2.32 -1.52
C PHE A 347 -7.14 -2.13 -0.01
N THR A 348 -8.17 -2.43 0.78
CA THR A 348 -8.12 -2.24 2.24
C THR A 348 -7.11 -3.19 2.86
N ALA A 349 -7.13 -4.46 2.46
CA ALA A 349 -6.18 -5.46 2.94
C ALA A 349 -4.73 -5.08 2.63
N VAL A 350 -4.44 -4.57 1.43
CA VAL A 350 -3.11 -4.09 1.04
C VAL A 350 -2.75 -2.80 1.80
N LEU A 351 -3.69 -1.88 1.98
CA LEU A 351 -3.48 -0.62 2.70
C LEU A 351 -3.10 -0.86 4.17
N GLU A 352 -3.75 -1.82 4.83
CA GLU A 352 -3.46 -2.23 6.21
C GLU A 352 -2.09 -2.91 6.37
N ARG A 353 -1.37 -3.20 5.28
CA ARG A 353 -0.01 -3.73 5.29
C ARG A 353 1.05 -2.65 5.15
N LEU A 354 0.69 -1.38 4.98
CA LEU A 354 1.67 -0.31 5.03
C LEU A 354 2.31 -0.27 6.42
N ALA A 355 3.64 -0.23 6.48
CA ALA A 355 4.35 -0.05 7.74
C ALA A 355 3.83 1.22 8.44
N ALA A 356 3.55 1.13 9.74
CA ALA A 356 3.13 2.29 10.52
C ALA A 356 4.21 3.38 10.43
N ALA A 357 3.84 4.51 9.83
CA ALA A 357 4.73 5.64 9.55
C ALA A 357 5.18 6.37 10.83
#